data_AF-A0A524AJA3-F1
#
_entry.id   AF-A0A524AJA3-F1
#
_cell.length_a   1.000
_cell.length_b   1.000
_cell.length_c   1.000
_cell.angle_alpha   90.00
_cell.angle_beta   90.00
_cell.angle_gamma   90.00
#
_symmetry.space_group_name_H-M   'P 1'
#
loop_
_entity.id
_entity.type
_entity.pdbx_description
1 polymer ?
#
loop_
_entity_poly.entity_id
_entity_poly.type
_entity_poly.pdbx_seq_one_letter_code
_entity_poly.pdbx_strand_id
1 'polypeptide(L)'
;MEMPKLDVENTAGFCFACSQENPIGLKLKPVQYGEKVTAEFTAGKFHQGWDNVIHGGILYTLLDEVTAYAMLCHGIELGVTAKSEIRFKQVAPINEPIKASAWVTKLTKRLVETKGVLTLKDDTVIVDGNFLFYVWRQSKRTILWDMDGVIADSYFFHFAAWQETFAKRGIKFTKEAFNKLFGTRNDFIIGTIIGRELPERDVKIMVQEKEENFRRKATGNIKPFPGAIRLLNAIKKGNFKLGLVSSAPKDNIDLVLSELNLKGIFNCVVFGQEVSESKPSPQIYLLAAKKLEMTPNDCVVIEDSPLGVTAAKTAGMKCLAITNTHPRQKLDEADKIVDSLENVDLITLLIRVQKVARIRKKEI
;
A
#
# COMPACT_ATOMS: atom_id res chain seq x y z
N MET A 1 -4.08 -11.79 35.64
CA MET A 1 -5.31 -11.01 35.42
C MET A 1 -5.88 -11.49 34.09
N GLU A 2 -6.91 -12.35 34.10
CA GLU A 2 -7.60 -12.71 32.86
C GLU A 2 -8.34 -11.47 32.36
N MET A 3 -7.91 -10.97 31.20
CA MET A 3 -8.54 -9.84 30.55
C MET A 3 -9.80 -10.31 29.82
N PRO A 4 -10.90 -9.54 29.86
CA PRO A 4 -12.11 -9.88 29.13
C PRO A 4 -11.81 -10.05 27.64
N LYS A 5 -12.43 -11.06 27.00
CA LYS A 5 -12.39 -11.26 25.55
C LYS A 5 -13.17 -10.11 24.89
N LEU A 6 -12.51 -8.96 24.72
CA LEU A 6 -13.03 -7.86 23.92
C LEU A 6 -12.88 -8.24 22.45
N ASP A 7 -13.99 -8.19 21.72
CA ASP A 7 -13.97 -8.26 20.26
C ASP A 7 -13.39 -6.94 19.71
N VAL A 8 -12.08 -6.95 19.52
CA VAL A 8 -11.31 -5.83 18.96
C VAL A 8 -11.17 -5.91 17.44
N GLU A 9 -11.91 -6.80 16.76
CA GLU A 9 -11.82 -6.93 15.31
C GLU A 9 -12.54 -5.80 14.56
N ASN A 10 -13.52 -5.13 15.20
CA ASN A 10 -14.42 -4.17 14.55
C ASN A 10 -14.49 -2.76 15.20
N THR A 11 -13.72 -2.49 16.26
CA THR A 11 -13.94 -1.32 17.14
C THR A 11 -13.24 -0.03 16.71
N ALA A 12 -12.45 -0.03 15.64
CA ALA A 12 -11.75 1.17 15.17
C ALA A 12 -12.69 2.29 14.66
N GLY A 13 -13.94 1.97 14.33
CA GLY A 13 -14.92 2.94 13.80
C GLY A 13 -15.20 4.11 14.73
N PHE A 14 -15.03 3.98 16.04
CA PHE A 14 -15.31 5.06 17.00
C PHE A 14 -14.13 5.44 17.91
N CYS A 15 -12.89 5.09 17.54
CA CYS A 15 -11.71 5.53 18.30
C CYS A 15 -11.76 7.05 18.56
N PHE A 16 -11.63 7.46 19.83
CA PHE A 16 -11.69 8.87 20.21
C PHE A 16 -10.57 9.69 19.58
N ALA A 17 -9.39 9.12 19.41
CA ALA A 17 -8.23 9.85 18.89
C ALA A 17 -8.22 9.91 17.35
N CYS A 18 -8.24 8.78 16.65
CA CYS A 18 -7.98 8.76 15.19
C CYS A 18 -9.21 8.50 14.31
N SER A 19 -10.35 8.04 14.84
CA SER A 19 -11.51 7.77 13.99
C SER A 19 -12.03 9.06 13.37
N GLN A 20 -12.29 9.00 12.07
CA GLN A 20 -12.90 10.10 11.34
C GLN A 20 -14.42 10.14 11.53
N GLU A 21 -15.00 9.02 11.92
CA GLU A 21 -16.44 8.82 12.09
C GLU A 21 -16.92 9.18 13.51
N ASN A 22 -16.01 9.22 14.50
CA ASN A 22 -16.38 9.64 15.85
C ASN A 22 -16.76 11.14 15.85
N PRO A 23 -18.02 11.51 16.18
CA PRO A 23 -18.48 12.90 16.13
C PRO A 23 -17.81 13.80 17.17
N ILE A 24 -17.33 13.24 18.28
CA ILE A 24 -16.66 13.95 19.37
C ILE A 24 -15.16 13.67 19.44
N GLY A 25 -14.63 12.86 18.51
CA GLY A 25 -13.22 12.48 18.50
C GLY A 25 -12.28 13.58 18.02
N LEU A 26 -10.99 13.42 18.29
CA LEU A 26 -9.92 14.32 17.87
C LEU A 26 -9.64 14.23 16.36
N LYS A 27 -10.08 13.13 15.72
CA LYS A 27 -9.95 12.87 14.28
C LYS A 27 -8.51 12.97 13.76
N LEU A 28 -7.54 12.58 14.58
CA LEU A 28 -6.14 12.59 14.25
C LEU A 28 -5.88 11.77 12.98
N LYS A 29 -4.98 12.25 12.12
CA LYS A 29 -4.60 11.57 10.87
C LYS A 29 -3.09 11.27 10.86
N PRO A 30 -2.63 10.23 11.56
CA PRO A 30 -1.22 9.86 11.56
C PRO A 30 -0.73 9.47 10.16
N VAL A 31 0.46 9.92 9.78
CA VAL A 31 1.14 9.58 8.53
C VAL A 31 2.58 9.22 8.83
N GLN A 32 3.10 8.19 8.17
CA GLN A 32 4.49 7.82 8.29
C GLN A 32 5.37 8.64 7.33
N TYR A 33 6.38 9.29 7.87
CA TYR A 33 7.44 9.96 7.12
C TYR A 33 8.81 9.50 7.62
N GLY A 34 9.53 8.75 6.79
CA GLY A 34 10.78 8.11 7.18
C GLY A 34 10.55 7.14 8.34
N GLU A 35 11.28 7.34 9.45
CA GLU A 35 11.16 6.52 10.66
C GLU A 35 10.10 7.03 11.64
N LYS A 36 9.53 8.21 11.37
CA LYS A 36 8.59 8.88 12.28
C LYS A 36 7.16 8.71 11.79
N VAL A 37 6.26 8.59 12.75
CA VAL A 37 4.83 8.84 12.55
C VAL A 37 4.55 10.25 13.01
N THR A 38 3.81 11.01 12.21
CA THR A 38 3.44 12.39 12.52
C THR A 38 1.96 12.60 12.32
N ALA A 39 1.40 13.55 13.06
CA ALA A 39 0.03 14.01 12.86
C ALA A 39 -0.06 15.48 13.28
N GLU A 40 -1.06 16.18 12.75
CA GLU A 40 -1.38 17.54 13.16
C GLU A 40 -2.76 17.57 13.83
N PHE A 41 -2.89 18.37 14.88
CA PHE A 41 -4.15 18.59 15.57
C PHE A 41 -4.28 20.06 15.96
N THR A 42 -5.42 20.68 15.67
CA THR A 42 -5.77 22.02 16.13
C THR A 42 -6.90 21.92 17.14
N ALA A 43 -6.60 22.23 18.40
CA ALA A 43 -7.58 22.15 19.47
C ALA A 43 -8.55 23.34 19.42
N GLY A 44 -9.86 23.08 19.43
CA GLY A 44 -10.88 24.11 19.68
C GLY A 44 -11.28 24.26 21.16
N LYS A 45 -12.26 25.14 21.43
CA LYS A 45 -12.81 25.45 22.76
C LYS A 45 -13.26 24.26 23.61
N PHE A 46 -13.60 23.13 22.98
CA PHE A 46 -14.04 21.93 23.69
C PHE A 46 -12.89 21.04 24.20
N HIS A 47 -11.64 21.39 23.89
CA HIS A 47 -10.45 20.65 24.29
C HIS A 47 -9.64 21.36 25.37
N GLN A 48 -10.18 22.44 25.94
CA GLN A 48 -9.47 23.30 26.88
C GLN A 48 -9.58 22.78 28.32
N GLY A 49 -8.51 22.92 29.10
CA GLY A 49 -8.52 22.66 30.54
C GLY A 49 -8.65 23.96 31.34
N TRP A 50 -7.91 24.98 30.94
CA TRP A 50 -8.06 26.37 31.37
C TRP A 50 -8.44 27.23 30.16
N ASP A 51 -8.89 28.46 30.40
CA ASP A 51 -9.27 29.33 29.29
C ASP A 51 -8.09 29.52 28.31
N ASN A 52 -8.35 29.28 27.03
CA ASN A 52 -7.38 29.30 25.93
C ASN A 52 -6.22 28.29 26.02
N VAL A 53 -6.27 27.31 26.93
CA VAL A 53 -5.19 26.32 27.13
C VAL A 53 -5.70 24.90 26.91
N ILE A 54 -5.02 24.14 26.06
CA ILE A 54 -5.36 22.74 25.80
C ILE A 54 -5.22 21.91 27.07
N HIS A 55 -6.22 21.08 27.35
CA HIS A 55 -6.20 20.16 28.48
C HIS A 55 -5.06 19.14 28.33
N GLY A 56 -4.26 18.94 29.38
CA GLY A 56 -3.10 18.03 29.35
C GLY A 56 -3.44 16.59 28.94
N GLY A 57 -4.62 16.11 29.31
CA GLY A 57 -5.16 14.82 28.85
C GLY A 57 -5.36 14.72 27.34
N ILE A 58 -5.68 15.81 26.64
CA ILE A 58 -5.77 15.82 25.16
C ILE A 58 -4.37 15.67 24.57
N LEU A 59 -3.39 16.43 25.09
CA LEU A 59 -1.99 16.30 24.66
C LEU A 59 -1.45 14.89 24.91
N TYR A 60 -1.79 14.28 26.05
CA TYR A 60 -1.48 12.87 26.31
C TYR A 60 -2.08 11.94 25.25
N THR A 61 -3.38 12.08 24.95
CA THR A 61 -4.06 11.27 23.93
C THR A 61 -3.41 11.41 22.56
N LEU A 62 -2.95 12.61 22.17
CA LEU A 62 -2.22 12.79 20.92
C LEU A 62 -0.93 11.97 20.88
N LEU A 63 -0.15 11.98 21.97
CA LEU A 63 1.09 11.21 22.07
C LEU A 63 0.84 9.70 22.09
N ASP A 64 -0.11 9.23 22.88
CA ASP A 64 -0.49 7.81 22.96
C ASP A 64 -0.91 7.30 21.57
N GLU A 65 -1.69 8.09 20.82
CA GLU A 65 -2.11 7.71 19.48
C GLU A 65 -0.95 7.64 18.48
N VAL A 66 -0.12 8.69 18.36
CA VAL A 66 0.99 8.64 17.38
C VAL A 66 2.03 7.58 17.72
N THR A 67 2.24 7.26 19.00
CA THR A 67 3.15 6.19 19.42
C THR A 67 2.59 4.81 19.12
N ALA A 68 1.28 4.59 19.29
CA ALA A 68 0.61 3.37 18.85
C ALA A 68 0.74 3.17 17.33
N TYR A 69 0.55 4.21 16.52
CA TYR A 69 0.77 4.11 15.07
C TYR A 69 2.25 3.91 14.69
N ALA A 70 3.21 4.42 15.48
CA ALA A 70 4.62 4.12 15.27
C ALA A 70 4.92 2.63 15.46
N MET A 71 4.26 1.97 16.42
CA MET A 71 4.33 0.51 16.58
C MET A 71 3.69 -0.24 15.42
N LEU A 72 2.53 0.23 14.94
CA LEU A 72 1.87 -0.35 13.76
C LEU A 72 2.80 -0.38 12.56
N CYS A 73 3.56 0.69 12.32
CA CYS A 73 4.53 0.76 11.23
C CYS A 73 5.69 -0.25 11.37
N HIS A 74 5.82 -0.90 12.53
CA HIS A 74 6.78 -1.97 12.82
C HIS A 74 6.12 -3.35 12.94
N GLY A 75 4.93 -3.52 12.36
CA GLY A 75 4.25 -4.81 12.27
C GLY A 75 3.43 -5.18 13.51
N ILE A 76 3.17 -4.24 14.43
CA ILE A 76 2.47 -4.52 15.69
C ILE A 76 1.09 -3.91 15.61
N GLU A 77 0.09 -4.74 15.34
CA GLU A 77 -1.27 -4.28 15.12
C GLU A 77 -2.00 -3.92 16.42
N LEU A 78 -1.70 -4.65 17.50
CA LEU A 78 -2.27 -4.35 18.82
C LEU A 78 -1.20 -4.45 19.90
N GLY A 79 -1.08 -3.39 20.68
CA GLY A 79 -0.31 -3.38 21.91
C GLY A 79 -1.01 -2.54 22.97
N VAL A 80 -0.67 -2.81 24.22
CA VAL A 80 -1.27 -2.13 25.38
C VAL A 80 -0.20 -1.30 26.06
N THR A 81 -0.47 -0.02 26.28
CA THR A 81 0.42 0.88 27.02
C THR A 81 0.61 0.33 28.43
N ALA A 82 1.82 -0.14 28.72
CA ALA A 82 2.21 -0.71 30.01
C ALA A 82 2.66 0.39 30.98
N LYS A 83 3.39 1.37 30.45
CA LYS A 83 3.90 2.53 31.18
C LYS A 83 4.03 3.69 30.20
N SER A 84 3.64 4.87 30.63
CA SER A 84 3.96 6.14 29.98
C SER A 84 4.57 7.09 30.99
N GLU A 85 5.58 7.85 30.57
CA GLU A 85 6.18 8.93 31.34
C GLU A 85 6.16 10.18 30.47
N ILE A 86 5.51 11.23 30.95
CA ILE A 86 5.18 12.43 30.16
C ILE A 86 5.72 13.65 30.87
N ARG A 87 6.36 14.55 30.10
CA ARG A 87 6.88 15.82 30.56
C ARG A 87 6.21 16.96 29.83
N PHE A 88 5.37 17.71 30.54
CA PHE A 88 4.78 18.96 30.07
C PHE A 88 5.77 20.09 30.33
N LYS A 89 6.28 20.71 29.27
CA LYS A 89 7.30 21.77 29.37
C LYS A 89 6.70 23.16 29.28
N GLN A 90 5.68 23.31 28.44
CA GLN A 90 5.06 24.59 28.15
C GLN A 90 3.56 24.42 27.98
N VAL A 91 2.85 25.52 28.18
CA VAL A 91 1.42 25.61 27.92
C VAL A 91 1.17 25.55 26.42
N ALA A 92 0.14 24.83 26.00
CA ALA A 92 -0.24 24.70 24.59
C ALA A 92 -1.53 25.50 24.32
N PRO A 93 -1.49 26.54 23.48
CA PRO A 93 -2.67 27.36 23.17
C PRO A 93 -3.67 26.59 22.30
N ILE A 94 -4.96 26.87 22.48
CA ILE A 94 -5.99 26.43 21.52
C ILE A 94 -5.91 27.25 20.21
N ASN A 95 -6.58 26.79 19.17
CA ASN A 95 -6.64 27.39 17.82
C ASN A 95 -5.30 27.49 17.09
N GLU A 96 -4.23 26.90 17.64
CA GLU A 96 -2.94 26.75 16.98
C GLU A 96 -2.69 25.26 16.63
N PRO A 97 -2.08 24.99 15.46
CA PRO A 97 -1.71 23.63 15.09
C PRO A 97 -0.60 23.09 15.98
N ILE A 98 -0.82 21.89 16.53
CA ILE A 98 0.19 21.08 17.21
C ILE A 98 0.60 19.94 16.31
N LYS A 99 1.91 19.79 16.14
CA LYS A 99 2.51 18.65 15.45
C LYS A 99 2.89 17.59 16.46
N ALA A 100 2.21 16.45 16.39
CA ALA A 100 2.58 15.23 17.10
C ALA A 100 3.57 14.42 16.26
N SER A 101 4.63 13.91 16.87
CA SER A 101 5.64 13.06 16.22
C SER A 101 6.06 11.93 17.15
N ALA A 102 6.19 10.71 16.63
CA ALA A 102 6.62 9.55 17.38
C ALA A 102 7.45 8.56 16.57
N TRP A 103 8.29 7.79 17.25
CA TRP A 103 9.11 6.72 16.65
C TRP A 103 9.40 5.62 17.66
N VAL A 104 9.70 4.43 17.15
CA VAL A 104 10.13 3.28 17.96
C VAL A 104 11.60 3.46 18.31
N THR A 105 11.94 3.33 19.60
CA THR A 105 13.33 3.37 20.09
C THR A 105 13.88 1.99 20.34
N LYS A 106 13.02 1.02 20.67
CA LYS A 106 13.40 -0.38 20.90
C LYS A 106 12.24 -1.30 20.60
N LEU A 107 12.53 -2.42 19.95
CA LEU A 107 11.55 -3.44 19.62
C LEU A 107 12.05 -4.83 20.01
N THR A 108 11.24 -5.56 20.75
CA THR A 108 11.45 -6.97 21.08
C THR A 108 10.19 -7.77 20.76
N LYS A 109 10.23 -9.10 20.92
CA LYS A 109 9.06 -9.96 20.70
C LYS A 109 7.87 -9.66 21.64
N ARG A 110 8.12 -9.08 22.82
CA ARG A 110 7.11 -8.88 23.88
C ARG A 110 6.87 -7.41 24.24
N LEU A 111 7.82 -6.55 23.95
CA LEU A 111 7.84 -5.15 24.37
C LEU A 111 8.26 -4.23 23.24
N VAL A 112 7.64 -3.05 23.21
CA VAL A 112 8.04 -1.92 22.35
C VAL A 112 8.25 -0.70 23.20
N GLU A 113 9.38 -0.03 23.01
CA GLU A 113 9.60 1.31 23.55
C GLU A 113 9.47 2.31 22.42
N THR A 114 8.74 3.39 22.67
CA THR A 114 8.57 4.49 21.73
C THR A 114 8.79 5.82 22.43
N LYS A 115 9.14 6.81 21.64
CA LYS A 115 9.23 8.20 22.09
C LYS A 115 8.28 9.05 21.26
N GLY A 116 7.60 9.97 21.92
CA GLY A 116 6.70 10.93 21.31
C GLY A 116 7.05 12.36 21.72
N VAL A 117 6.80 13.31 20.82
CA VAL A 117 7.00 14.74 21.04
C VAL A 117 5.84 15.51 20.40
N LEU A 118 5.35 16.53 21.10
CA LEU A 118 4.44 17.53 20.57
C LEU A 118 5.18 18.85 20.42
N THR A 119 5.07 19.47 19.25
CA THR A 119 5.68 20.77 18.95
C THR A 119 4.66 21.77 18.43
N LEU A 120 4.95 23.05 18.64
CA LEU A 120 4.31 24.16 17.94
C LEU A 120 4.91 24.29 16.52
N LYS A 121 4.41 25.26 15.75
CA LYS A 121 4.81 25.52 14.37
C LYS A 121 6.28 25.96 14.22
N ASP A 122 6.83 26.59 15.26
CA ASP A 122 8.22 27.02 15.35
C ASP A 122 9.16 25.93 15.91
N ASP A 123 8.69 24.67 15.94
CA ASP A 123 9.36 23.50 16.51
C ASP A 123 9.61 23.57 18.03
N THR A 124 9.00 24.54 18.74
CA THR A 124 9.04 24.59 20.20
C THR A 124 8.38 23.34 20.80
N VAL A 125 9.13 22.60 21.63
CA VAL A 125 8.64 21.38 22.29
C VAL A 125 7.77 21.73 23.50
N ILE A 126 6.49 21.41 23.42
CA ILE A 126 5.51 21.63 24.50
C ILE A 126 5.39 20.41 25.42
N VAL A 127 5.46 19.20 24.86
CA VAL A 127 5.36 17.94 25.59
C VAL A 127 6.29 16.91 24.96
N ASP A 128 6.98 16.11 25.78
CA ASP A 128 7.60 14.86 25.32
C ASP A 128 7.23 13.70 26.24
N GLY A 129 7.29 12.49 25.70
CA GLY A 129 6.98 11.29 26.47
C GLY A 129 7.70 10.05 25.98
N ASN A 130 7.94 9.14 26.92
CA ASN A 130 8.42 7.78 26.65
C ASN A 130 7.31 6.79 26.99
N PHE A 131 7.11 5.81 26.11
CA PHE A 131 6.04 4.84 26.25
C PHE A 131 6.61 3.43 26.11
N LEU A 132 6.18 2.54 27.00
CA LEU A 132 6.44 1.12 26.95
C LEU A 132 5.12 0.40 26.69
N PHE A 133 5.10 -0.45 25.68
CA PHE A 133 3.94 -1.25 25.30
C PHE A 133 4.21 -2.74 25.43
N TYR A 134 3.22 -3.49 25.92
CA TYR A 134 3.19 -4.94 25.74
C TYR A 134 2.66 -5.26 24.34
N VAL A 135 3.39 -6.09 23.61
CA VAL A 135 2.97 -6.60 22.31
C VAL A 135 1.86 -7.63 22.53
N TRP A 136 0.67 -7.36 21.99
CA TRP A 136 -0.47 -8.28 22.09
C TRP A 136 -0.68 -9.05 20.78
N ARG A 137 -0.66 -8.35 19.64
CA ARG A 137 -0.91 -8.94 18.32
C ARG A 137 0.05 -8.38 17.28
N GLN A 138 0.72 -9.28 16.57
CA GLN A 138 1.45 -8.95 15.35
C GLN A 138 0.46 -8.76 14.20
N SER A 139 0.75 -7.83 13.32
CA SER A 139 -0.03 -7.60 12.12
C SER A 139 0.11 -8.79 11.17
N LYS A 140 -1.01 -9.24 10.63
CA LYS A 140 -1.06 -10.24 9.55
C LYS A 140 -1.09 -9.60 8.17
N ARG A 141 -1.09 -8.26 8.10
CA ARG A 141 -1.20 -7.53 6.83
C ARG A 141 -0.07 -7.92 5.90
N THR A 142 -0.45 -8.20 4.65
CA THR A 142 0.48 -8.62 3.61
C THR A 142 0.24 -7.76 2.37
N ILE A 143 1.32 -7.26 1.77
CA ILE A 143 1.22 -6.37 0.61
C ILE A 143 1.63 -7.15 -0.64
N LEU A 144 0.70 -7.25 -1.58
CA LEU A 144 0.91 -7.87 -2.88
C LEU A 144 1.07 -6.77 -3.93
N TRP A 145 2.14 -6.84 -4.69
CA TRP A 145 2.52 -5.83 -5.67
C TRP A 145 2.37 -6.41 -7.07
N ASP A 146 1.61 -5.72 -7.93
CA ASP A 146 1.88 -5.86 -9.36
C ASP A 146 3.24 -5.20 -9.73
N MET A 147 3.76 -5.54 -10.90
CA MET A 147 5.10 -5.12 -11.33
C MET A 147 5.05 -4.01 -12.38
N ASP A 148 4.39 -4.28 -13.51
CA ASP A 148 4.42 -3.43 -14.70
C ASP A 148 3.37 -2.35 -14.56
N GLY A 149 3.76 -1.06 -14.62
CA GLY A 149 2.80 0.03 -14.35
C GLY A 149 2.62 0.35 -12.87
N VAL A 150 3.11 -0.50 -11.95
CA VAL A 150 3.10 -0.24 -10.50
C VAL A 150 4.50 0.04 -9.96
N ILE A 151 5.43 -0.92 -10.09
CA ILE A 151 6.81 -0.76 -9.65
C ILE A 151 7.66 -0.19 -10.78
N ALA A 152 7.60 -0.82 -11.95
CA ALA A 152 8.45 -0.53 -13.09
C ALA A 152 7.68 0.23 -14.18
N ASP A 153 8.25 1.35 -14.64
CA ASP A 153 7.79 2.05 -15.84
C ASP A 153 8.29 1.29 -17.08
N SER A 154 7.53 0.25 -17.44
CA SER A 154 7.88 -0.70 -18.52
C SER A 154 6.97 -0.60 -19.73
N TYR A 155 5.94 0.26 -19.69
CA TYR A 155 4.90 0.38 -20.71
C TYR A 155 5.48 0.58 -22.11
N PHE A 156 6.44 1.51 -22.26
CA PHE A 156 7.04 1.84 -23.55
C PHE A 156 7.81 0.65 -24.15
N PHE A 157 8.53 -0.10 -23.31
CA PHE A 157 9.30 -1.26 -23.77
C PHE A 157 8.39 -2.39 -24.23
N HIS A 158 7.29 -2.63 -23.52
CA HIS A 158 6.27 -3.60 -23.95
C HIS A 158 5.60 -3.20 -25.26
N PHE A 159 5.22 -1.92 -25.41
CA PHE A 159 4.61 -1.43 -26.64
C PHE A 159 5.57 -1.59 -27.83
N ALA A 160 6.81 -1.12 -27.68
CA ALA A 160 7.83 -1.21 -28.72
C ALA A 160 8.17 -2.66 -29.09
N ALA A 161 8.20 -3.57 -28.11
CA ALA A 161 8.41 -5.00 -28.37
C ALA A 161 7.28 -5.61 -29.21
N TRP A 162 6.03 -5.30 -28.88
CA TRP A 162 4.89 -5.76 -29.68
C TRP A 162 4.87 -5.16 -31.09
N GLN A 163 5.17 -3.88 -31.24
CA GLN A 163 5.26 -3.24 -32.55
C GLN A 163 6.28 -3.96 -33.45
N GLU A 164 7.46 -4.29 -32.91
CA GLU A 164 8.50 -5.00 -33.65
C GLU A 164 8.06 -6.43 -34.04
N THR A 165 7.46 -7.17 -33.11
CA THR A 165 6.95 -8.53 -33.36
C THR A 165 5.86 -8.57 -34.42
N PHE A 166 4.91 -7.62 -34.39
CA PHE A 166 3.83 -7.57 -35.38
C PHE A 166 4.28 -6.99 -36.74
N ALA A 167 5.19 -6.01 -36.75
CA ALA A 167 5.69 -5.41 -37.99
C ALA A 167 6.39 -6.43 -38.90
N LYS A 168 7.12 -7.39 -38.33
CA LYS A 168 7.74 -8.50 -39.09
C LYS A 168 6.74 -9.38 -39.84
N ARG A 169 5.46 -9.31 -39.46
CA ARG A 169 4.34 -10.04 -40.07
C ARG A 169 3.44 -9.14 -40.91
N GLY A 170 3.89 -7.90 -41.19
CA GLY A 170 3.12 -6.91 -41.95
C GLY A 170 1.94 -6.31 -41.18
N ILE A 171 1.85 -6.53 -39.85
CA ILE A 171 0.73 -6.08 -39.03
C ILE A 171 1.09 -4.79 -38.31
N LYS A 172 0.29 -3.75 -38.50
CA LYS A 172 0.43 -2.48 -37.78
C LYS A 172 -0.25 -2.56 -36.41
N PHE A 173 0.53 -2.64 -35.34
CA PHE A 173 0.01 -2.63 -33.97
C PHE A 173 -0.08 -1.21 -33.40
N THR A 174 -1.30 -0.75 -33.10
CA THR A 174 -1.57 0.62 -32.64
C THR A 174 -1.51 0.75 -31.13
N LYS A 175 -1.24 1.95 -30.64
CA LYS A 175 -1.25 2.27 -29.20
C LYS A 175 -2.63 2.03 -28.57
N GLU A 176 -3.70 2.28 -29.31
CA GLU A 176 -5.08 2.02 -28.87
C GLU A 176 -5.35 0.53 -28.66
N ALA A 177 -4.89 -0.32 -29.58
CA ALA A 177 -5.00 -1.78 -29.43
C ALA A 177 -4.17 -2.25 -28.24
N PHE A 178 -2.94 -1.73 -28.09
CA PHE A 178 -2.10 -2.03 -26.94
C PHE A 178 -2.77 -1.64 -25.62
N ASN A 179 -3.32 -0.44 -25.50
CA ASN A 179 -4.01 0.02 -24.28
C ASN A 179 -5.22 -0.83 -23.88
N LYS A 180 -5.89 -1.47 -24.84
CA LYS A 180 -7.01 -2.37 -24.54
C LYS A 180 -6.56 -3.75 -24.06
N LEU A 181 -5.35 -4.16 -24.41
CA LEU A 181 -4.84 -5.52 -24.22
C LEU A 181 -3.67 -5.59 -23.21
N PHE A 182 -3.07 -4.47 -22.84
CA PHE A 182 -1.95 -4.41 -21.91
C PHE A 182 -2.31 -4.99 -20.54
N GLY A 183 -1.39 -5.74 -19.94
CA GLY A 183 -1.62 -6.51 -18.69
C GLY A 183 -2.24 -7.90 -18.90
N THR A 184 -2.63 -8.27 -20.12
CA THR A 184 -3.12 -9.63 -20.43
C THR A 184 -2.00 -10.57 -20.88
N ARG A 185 -2.29 -11.88 -20.97
CA ARG A 185 -1.32 -12.89 -21.41
C ARG A 185 -0.98 -12.71 -22.89
N ASN A 186 0.29 -12.91 -23.27
CA ASN A 186 0.75 -12.61 -24.63
C ASN A 186 0.03 -13.40 -25.74
N ASP A 187 -0.31 -14.66 -25.49
CA ASP A 187 -1.05 -15.51 -26.43
C ASP A 187 -2.47 -14.98 -26.69
N PHE A 188 -3.13 -14.41 -25.68
CA PHE A 188 -4.41 -13.73 -25.83
C PHE A 188 -4.29 -12.50 -26.72
N ILE A 189 -3.22 -11.71 -26.57
CA ILE A 189 -2.92 -10.57 -27.44
C ILE A 189 -2.72 -11.05 -28.88
N ILE A 190 -1.89 -12.07 -29.10
CA ILE A 190 -1.64 -12.64 -30.43
C ILE A 190 -2.93 -13.14 -31.07
N GLY A 191 -3.73 -13.93 -30.34
CA GLY A 191 -4.99 -14.48 -30.83
C GLY A 191 -6.05 -13.42 -31.12
N THR A 192 -6.02 -12.29 -30.42
CA THR A 192 -6.94 -11.15 -30.67
C THR A 192 -6.53 -10.34 -31.90
N ILE A 193 -5.22 -10.21 -32.17
CA ILE A 193 -4.71 -9.37 -33.27
C ILE A 193 -4.61 -10.15 -34.59
N ILE A 194 -4.18 -11.41 -34.55
CA ILE A 194 -3.96 -12.22 -35.76
C ILE A 194 -5.08 -13.22 -35.99
N GLY A 195 -5.76 -13.67 -34.92
CA GLY A 195 -6.80 -14.68 -34.97
C GLY A 195 -6.46 -15.90 -34.10
N ARG A 196 -7.51 -16.60 -33.63
CA ARG A 196 -7.40 -17.72 -32.70
C ARG A 196 -7.03 -19.06 -33.35
N GLU A 197 -6.97 -19.10 -34.69
CA GLU A 197 -6.71 -20.32 -35.46
C GLU A 197 -5.21 -20.58 -35.70
N LEU A 198 -4.33 -19.72 -35.16
CA LEU A 198 -2.89 -19.91 -35.27
C LEU A 198 -2.44 -21.20 -34.57
N PRO A 199 -1.56 -22.01 -35.19
CA PRO A 199 -0.93 -23.14 -34.54
C PRO A 199 -0.23 -22.71 -33.25
N GLU A 200 -0.36 -23.50 -32.19
CA GLU A 200 0.24 -23.21 -30.87
C GLU A 200 1.76 -22.97 -30.95
N ARG A 201 2.42 -23.65 -31.89
CA ARG A 201 3.85 -23.47 -32.19
C ARG A 201 4.16 -22.03 -32.61
N ASP A 202 3.36 -21.45 -33.49
CA ASP A 202 3.61 -20.11 -34.03
C ASP A 202 3.35 -19.04 -32.96
N VAL A 203 2.32 -19.24 -32.13
CA VAL A 203 2.06 -18.41 -30.95
C VAL A 203 3.26 -18.44 -30.01
N LYS A 204 3.82 -19.62 -29.70
CA LYS A 204 5.01 -19.74 -28.83
C LYS A 204 6.23 -18.99 -29.39
N ILE A 205 6.49 -19.09 -30.70
CA ILE A 205 7.59 -18.38 -31.36
C ILE A 205 7.39 -16.86 -31.23
N MET A 206 6.17 -16.37 -31.48
CA MET A 206 5.85 -14.95 -31.35
C MET A 206 6.00 -14.43 -29.92
N VAL A 207 5.57 -15.22 -28.93
CA VAL A 207 5.75 -14.90 -27.51
C VAL A 207 7.24 -14.78 -27.20
N GLN A 208 8.05 -15.77 -27.58
CA GLN A 208 9.50 -15.73 -27.34
C GLN A 208 10.16 -14.51 -27.98
N GLU A 209 9.85 -14.25 -29.25
CA GLU A 209 10.36 -13.10 -30.00
C GLU A 209 9.98 -11.76 -29.33
N LYS A 210 8.72 -11.60 -28.91
CA LYS A 210 8.27 -10.40 -28.18
C LYS A 210 9.05 -10.24 -26.87
N GLU A 211 9.28 -11.31 -26.13
CA GLU A 211 9.96 -11.21 -24.84
C GLU A 211 11.45 -10.96 -24.96
N GLU A 212 12.11 -11.49 -26.00
CA GLU A 212 13.48 -11.11 -26.35
C GLU A 212 13.58 -9.63 -26.72
N ASN A 213 12.65 -9.13 -27.54
CA ASN A 213 12.56 -7.73 -27.90
C ASN A 213 12.33 -6.83 -26.68
N PHE A 214 11.46 -7.26 -25.76
CA PHE A 214 11.25 -6.55 -24.50
C PHE A 214 12.55 -6.48 -23.68
N ARG A 215 13.16 -7.63 -23.38
CA ARG A 215 14.38 -7.68 -22.56
C ARG A 215 15.48 -6.82 -23.15
N ARG A 216 15.73 -6.93 -24.46
CA ARG A 216 16.73 -6.13 -25.17
C ARG A 216 16.51 -4.62 -25.03
N LYS A 217 15.27 -4.15 -25.11
CA LYS A 217 14.93 -2.71 -25.00
C LYS A 217 14.94 -2.22 -23.56
N ALA A 218 14.52 -3.09 -22.63
CA ALA A 218 14.36 -2.74 -21.23
C ALA A 218 15.69 -2.71 -20.46
N THR A 219 16.64 -3.59 -20.77
CA THR A 219 17.97 -3.62 -20.13
C THR A 219 18.65 -2.25 -20.19
N GLY A 220 19.06 -1.74 -19.03
CA GLY A 220 19.70 -0.44 -18.83
C GLY A 220 18.75 0.75 -18.79
N ASN A 221 17.44 0.56 -19.03
CA ASN A 221 16.48 1.65 -19.23
C ASN A 221 15.27 1.61 -18.29
N ILE A 222 15.07 0.55 -17.50
CA ILE A 222 13.94 0.45 -16.58
C ILE A 222 14.11 1.45 -15.44
N LYS A 223 13.06 2.23 -15.18
CA LYS A 223 12.96 3.13 -14.04
C LYS A 223 11.80 2.73 -13.13
N PRO A 224 11.92 2.92 -11.81
CA PRO A 224 10.81 2.71 -10.93
C PRO A 224 9.83 3.90 -10.99
N PHE A 225 8.55 3.65 -10.76
CA PHE A 225 7.59 4.74 -10.57
C PHE A 225 7.89 5.54 -9.29
N PRO A 226 7.59 6.86 -9.27
CA PRO A 226 7.78 7.69 -8.08
C PRO A 226 7.11 7.10 -6.84
N GLY A 227 7.88 7.03 -5.74
CA GLY A 227 7.41 6.51 -4.45
C GLY A 227 7.44 4.98 -4.29
N ALA A 228 7.56 4.17 -5.36
CA ALA A 228 7.53 2.72 -5.27
C ALA A 228 8.66 2.15 -4.37
N ILE A 229 9.91 2.55 -4.64
CA ILE A 229 11.09 2.10 -3.87
C ILE A 229 11.01 2.54 -2.40
N ARG A 230 10.58 3.79 -2.15
CA ARG A 230 10.38 4.34 -0.81
C ARG A 230 9.39 3.49 -0.02
N LEU A 231 8.26 3.14 -0.64
CA LEU A 231 7.19 2.39 0.01
C LEU A 231 7.57 0.92 0.23
N LEU A 232 8.24 0.27 -0.74
CA LEU A 232 8.81 -1.07 -0.58
C LEU A 232 9.76 -1.14 0.62
N ASN A 233 10.67 -0.16 0.74
CA ASN A 233 11.61 -0.08 1.86
C ASN A 233 10.90 0.13 3.21
N ALA A 234 9.85 0.97 3.24
CA ALA A 234 9.06 1.19 4.45
C ALA A 234 8.35 -0.10 4.90
N ILE A 235 7.73 -0.83 3.97
CA ILE A 235 7.05 -2.10 4.26
C ILE A 235 8.04 -3.16 4.75
N LYS A 236 9.19 -3.31 4.07
CA LYS A 236 10.24 -4.28 4.45
C LYS A 236 10.78 -3.97 5.84
N LYS A 237 11.07 -2.70 6.14
CA LYS A 237 11.54 -2.28 7.46
C LYS A 237 10.50 -2.52 8.56
N GLY A 238 9.22 -2.42 8.22
CA GLY A 238 8.11 -2.76 9.12
C GLY A 238 7.90 -4.27 9.35
N ASN A 239 8.73 -5.14 8.76
CA ASN A 239 8.63 -6.61 8.82
C ASN A 239 7.33 -7.19 8.28
N PHE A 240 6.67 -6.50 7.34
CA PHE A 240 5.50 -7.01 6.66
C PHE A 240 5.90 -7.97 5.53
N LYS A 241 5.04 -8.97 5.25
CA LYS A 241 5.24 -9.87 4.11
C LYS A 241 4.95 -9.13 2.80
N LEU A 242 5.84 -9.35 1.82
CA LEU A 242 5.79 -8.79 0.47
C LEU A 242 5.65 -9.91 -0.56
N GLY A 243 4.66 -9.82 -1.44
CA GLY A 243 4.54 -10.68 -2.62
C GLY A 243 4.62 -9.87 -3.90
N LEU A 244 5.39 -10.34 -4.88
CA LEU A 244 5.34 -9.81 -6.25
C LEU A 244 4.43 -10.71 -7.09
N VAL A 245 3.49 -10.13 -7.83
CA VAL A 245 2.47 -10.85 -8.57
C VAL A 245 2.36 -10.24 -9.97
N SER A 246 2.93 -10.89 -10.99
CA SER A 246 2.94 -10.36 -12.35
C SER A 246 2.48 -11.40 -13.36
N SER A 247 1.81 -10.96 -14.43
CA SER A 247 1.49 -11.81 -15.58
C SER A 247 2.68 -12.04 -16.53
N ALA A 248 3.81 -11.36 -16.29
CA ALA A 248 5.02 -11.51 -17.09
C ALA A 248 5.70 -12.88 -16.91
N PRO A 249 6.48 -13.34 -17.90
CA PRO A 249 7.36 -14.51 -17.73
C PRO A 249 8.44 -14.26 -16.68
N LYS A 250 8.93 -15.34 -16.07
CA LYS A 250 9.95 -15.29 -15.01
C LYS A 250 11.21 -14.49 -15.41
N ASP A 251 11.73 -14.70 -16.61
CA ASP A 251 12.96 -14.02 -17.07
C ASP A 251 12.82 -12.51 -17.12
N ASN A 252 11.62 -12.00 -17.45
CA ASN A 252 11.35 -10.57 -17.47
C ASN A 252 11.26 -9.99 -16.06
N ILE A 253 10.62 -10.74 -15.14
CA ILE A 253 10.57 -10.36 -13.73
C ILE A 253 11.99 -10.30 -13.16
N ASP A 254 12.80 -11.32 -13.42
CA ASP A 254 14.19 -11.37 -12.93
C ASP A 254 15.04 -10.21 -13.48
N LEU A 255 14.83 -9.83 -14.75
CA LEU A 255 15.46 -8.64 -15.35
C LEU A 255 15.02 -7.36 -14.60
N VAL A 256 13.72 -7.11 -14.48
CA VAL A 256 13.17 -5.90 -13.83
C VAL A 256 13.67 -5.79 -12.38
N LEU A 257 13.63 -6.89 -11.62
CA LEU A 257 14.13 -6.92 -10.25
C LEU A 257 15.64 -6.68 -10.17
N SER A 258 16.42 -7.11 -11.16
CA SER A 258 17.85 -6.83 -11.24
C SER A 258 18.12 -5.36 -11.50
N GLU A 259 17.48 -4.78 -12.53
CA GLU A 259 17.65 -3.39 -12.95
C GLU A 259 17.27 -2.40 -11.84
N LEU A 260 16.24 -2.74 -11.05
CA LEU A 260 15.75 -1.91 -9.95
C LEU A 260 16.42 -2.22 -8.59
N ASN A 261 17.38 -3.14 -8.53
CA ASN A 261 18.02 -3.60 -7.29
C ASN A 261 17.01 -4.11 -6.23
N LEU A 262 15.98 -4.84 -6.68
CA LEU A 262 14.90 -5.36 -5.84
C LEU A 262 15.01 -6.87 -5.55
N LYS A 263 16.12 -7.51 -5.94
CA LYS A 263 16.35 -8.94 -5.65
C LYS A 263 16.31 -9.20 -4.14
N GLY A 264 15.58 -10.24 -3.74
CA GLY A 264 15.45 -10.66 -2.33
C GLY A 264 14.59 -9.74 -1.45
N ILE A 265 13.83 -8.80 -2.04
CA ILE A 265 12.87 -7.98 -1.28
C ILE A 265 11.57 -8.73 -1.02
N PHE A 266 11.09 -9.51 -2.00
CA PHE A 266 9.81 -10.19 -1.92
C PHE A 266 9.96 -11.56 -1.25
N ASN A 267 9.04 -11.88 -0.33
CA ASN A 267 8.93 -13.18 0.31
C ASN A 267 8.39 -14.24 -0.66
N CYS A 268 7.58 -13.83 -1.64
CA CYS A 268 7.17 -14.69 -2.74
C CYS A 268 7.14 -13.91 -4.06
N VAL A 269 7.35 -14.63 -5.16
CA VAL A 269 7.13 -14.14 -6.52
C VAL A 269 6.17 -15.11 -7.19
N VAL A 270 5.10 -14.58 -7.79
CA VAL A 270 4.15 -15.33 -8.61
C VAL A 270 4.16 -14.77 -10.02
N PHE A 271 4.34 -15.65 -11.01
CA PHE A 271 4.41 -15.29 -12.42
C PHE A 271 3.29 -15.95 -13.24
N GLY A 272 2.96 -15.37 -14.40
CA GLY A 272 1.73 -15.71 -15.13
C GLY A 272 1.57 -17.17 -15.56
N GLN A 273 2.68 -17.89 -15.76
CA GLN A 273 2.66 -19.31 -16.14
C GLN A 273 2.33 -20.26 -14.99
N GLU A 274 2.29 -19.79 -13.75
CA GLU A 274 1.94 -20.61 -12.57
C GLU A 274 0.42 -20.76 -12.38
N VAL A 275 -0.39 -20.09 -13.20
CA VAL A 275 -1.85 -20.12 -13.13
C VAL A 275 -2.45 -20.49 -14.48
N SER A 276 -3.61 -21.15 -14.46
CA SER A 276 -4.30 -21.55 -15.70
C SER A 276 -5.01 -20.36 -16.36
N GLU A 277 -5.54 -19.45 -15.55
CA GLU A 277 -6.27 -18.27 -15.97
C GLU A 277 -5.54 -16.98 -15.57
N SER A 278 -5.41 -16.04 -16.51
CA SER A 278 -4.86 -14.71 -16.25
C SER A 278 -5.90 -13.79 -15.59
N LYS A 279 -5.44 -12.63 -15.11
CA LYS A 279 -6.32 -11.51 -14.73
C LYS A 279 -7.36 -11.30 -15.85
N PRO A 280 -8.67 -11.17 -15.53
CA PRO A 280 -9.25 -10.84 -14.23
C PRO A 280 -9.52 -12.02 -13.28
N SER A 281 -9.09 -13.24 -13.61
CA SER A 281 -9.20 -14.37 -12.68
C SER A 281 -8.41 -14.11 -11.39
N PRO A 282 -8.95 -14.44 -10.20
CA PRO A 282 -8.27 -14.19 -8.92
C PRO A 282 -7.11 -15.15 -8.64
N GLN A 283 -6.92 -16.17 -9.47
CA GLN A 283 -5.99 -17.28 -9.22
C GLN A 283 -4.58 -16.81 -8.84
N ILE A 284 -4.05 -15.80 -9.53
CA ILE A 284 -2.67 -15.34 -9.31
C ILE A 284 -2.47 -14.68 -7.94
N TYR A 285 -3.47 -13.94 -7.46
CA TYR A 285 -3.46 -13.33 -6.13
C TYR A 285 -3.71 -14.37 -5.03
N LEU A 286 -4.65 -15.29 -5.25
CA LEU A 286 -4.91 -16.41 -4.32
C LEU A 286 -3.68 -17.31 -4.16
N LEU A 287 -2.95 -17.57 -5.25
CA LEU A 287 -1.69 -18.30 -5.21
C LEU A 287 -0.62 -17.55 -4.39
N ALA A 288 -0.50 -16.24 -4.55
CA ALA A 288 0.43 -15.43 -3.77
C ALA A 288 0.10 -15.46 -2.27
N ALA A 289 -1.18 -15.30 -1.89
CA ALA A 289 -1.63 -15.42 -0.51
C ALA A 289 -1.34 -16.80 0.07
N LYS A 290 -1.59 -17.88 -0.71
CA LYS A 290 -1.26 -19.25 -0.32
C LYS A 290 0.24 -19.44 -0.08
N LYS A 291 1.10 -18.98 -0.99
CA LYS A 291 2.57 -19.05 -0.84
C LYS A 291 3.08 -18.28 0.38
N LEU A 292 2.37 -17.23 0.79
CA LEU A 292 2.70 -16.43 1.97
C LEU A 292 2.01 -16.92 3.25
N GLU A 293 1.17 -17.95 3.17
CA GLU A 293 0.37 -18.50 4.28
C GLU A 293 -0.60 -17.49 4.90
N MET A 294 -1.17 -16.60 4.07
CA MET A 294 -2.03 -15.51 4.53
C MET A 294 -3.47 -15.70 4.04
N THR A 295 -4.42 -15.09 4.76
CA THR A 295 -5.82 -15.04 4.31
C THR A 295 -6.02 -13.87 3.34
N PRO A 296 -6.95 -13.96 2.36
CA PRO A 296 -7.19 -12.85 1.44
C PRO A 296 -7.60 -11.54 2.12
N ASN A 297 -8.35 -11.60 3.23
CA ASN A 297 -8.77 -10.42 3.99
C ASN A 297 -7.60 -9.66 4.64
N ASP A 298 -6.47 -10.33 4.85
CA ASP A 298 -5.23 -9.73 5.36
C ASP A 298 -4.38 -9.11 4.25
N CYS A 299 -4.71 -9.38 2.98
CA CYS A 299 -3.93 -8.93 1.83
C CYS A 299 -4.41 -7.57 1.30
N VAL A 300 -3.45 -6.72 0.96
CA VAL A 300 -3.65 -5.47 0.22
C VAL A 300 -2.87 -5.56 -1.08
N VAL A 301 -3.58 -5.47 -2.20
CA VAL A 301 -3.02 -5.46 -3.54
C VAL A 301 -2.76 -4.03 -3.99
N ILE A 302 -1.59 -3.78 -4.60
CA ILE A 302 -1.27 -2.54 -5.30
C ILE A 302 -1.28 -2.83 -6.81
N GLU A 303 -2.14 -2.12 -7.55
CA GLU A 303 -2.46 -2.38 -8.95
C GLU A 303 -2.61 -1.10 -9.78
N ASP A 304 -2.57 -1.20 -11.10
CA ASP A 304 -2.78 -0.08 -12.03
C ASP A 304 -3.74 -0.40 -13.18
N SER A 305 -4.21 -1.66 -13.26
CA SER A 305 -5.00 -2.16 -14.37
C SER A 305 -6.43 -2.55 -13.93
N PRO A 306 -7.46 -2.32 -14.77
CA PRO A 306 -8.84 -2.71 -14.43
C PRO A 306 -8.98 -4.21 -14.18
N LEU A 307 -8.33 -5.03 -15.02
CA LEU A 307 -8.36 -6.49 -14.87
C LEU A 307 -7.68 -6.95 -13.58
N GLY A 308 -6.59 -6.29 -13.20
CA GLY A 308 -5.89 -6.55 -11.95
C GLY A 308 -6.67 -6.14 -10.72
N VAL A 309 -7.34 -4.98 -10.77
CA VAL A 309 -8.28 -4.54 -9.73
C VAL A 309 -9.40 -5.58 -9.57
N THR A 310 -10.06 -6.00 -10.66
CA THR A 310 -11.11 -7.03 -10.61
C THR A 310 -10.56 -8.32 -10.01
N ALA A 311 -9.39 -8.80 -10.45
CA ALA A 311 -8.77 -10.01 -9.88
C ALA A 311 -8.52 -9.91 -8.37
N ALA A 312 -8.03 -8.77 -7.88
CA ALA A 312 -7.82 -8.53 -6.46
C ALA A 312 -9.15 -8.52 -5.67
N LYS A 313 -10.18 -7.85 -6.21
CA LYS A 313 -11.49 -7.78 -5.57
C LYS A 313 -12.20 -9.13 -5.56
N THR A 314 -12.16 -9.87 -6.66
CA THR A 314 -12.71 -11.24 -6.75
C THR A 314 -11.98 -12.20 -5.81
N ALA A 315 -10.67 -11.99 -5.55
CA ALA A 315 -9.93 -12.74 -4.56
C ALA A 315 -10.34 -12.43 -3.10
N GLY A 316 -11.21 -11.44 -2.86
CA GLY A 316 -11.60 -10.99 -1.52
C GLY A 316 -10.55 -10.09 -0.85
N MET A 317 -9.65 -9.49 -1.63
CA MET A 317 -8.57 -8.65 -1.10
C MET A 317 -8.93 -7.17 -1.15
N LYS A 318 -8.23 -6.38 -0.34
CA LYS A 318 -8.22 -4.92 -0.48
C LYS A 318 -7.36 -4.52 -1.67
N CYS A 319 -7.71 -3.46 -2.37
CA CYS A 319 -6.98 -2.99 -3.54
C CYS A 319 -6.75 -1.47 -3.49
N LEU A 320 -5.47 -1.08 -3.54
CA LEU A 320 -5.02 0.29 -3.81
C LEU A 320 -4.63 0.36 -5.29
N ALA A 321 -5.41 1.09 -6.08
CA ALA A 321 -5.12 1.31 -7.48
C ALA A 321 -4.36 2.62 -7.71
N ILE A 322 -3.46 2.65 -8.69
CA ILE A 322 -2.64 3.81 -9.08
C ILE A 322 -2.94 4.16 -10.53
N THR A 323 -3.08 5.45 -10.86
CA THR A 323 -3.46 5.91 -12.21
C THR A 323 -2.29 6.05 -13.19
N ASN A 324 -1.24 5.24 -13.03
CA ASN A 324 -0.04 5.29 -13.87
C ASN A 324 -0.33 4.96 -15.35
N THR A 325 -1.09 3.88 -15.60
CA THR A 325 -1.39 3.41 -16.96
C THR A 325 -2.85 3.67 -17.38
N HIS A 326 -3.77 3.66 -16.41
CA HIS A 326 -5.20 3.78 -16.66
C HIS A 326 -5.82 4.98 -15.93
N PRO A 327 -6.80 5.65 -16.54
CA PRO A 327 -7.50 6.74 -15.88
C PRO A 327 -8.34 6.22 -14.71
N ARG A 328 -8.49 7.05 -13.68
CA ARG A 328 -9.22 6.75 -12.42
C ARG A 328 -10.59 6.09 -12.64
N GLN A 329 -11.33 6.49 -13.67
CA GLN A 329 -12.67 5.99 -13.97
C GLN A 329 -12.69 4.49 -14.29
N LYS A 330 -11.57 3.92 -14.77
CA LYS A 330 -11.47 2.49 -15.07
C LYS A 330 -11.04 1.64 -13.88
N LEU A 331 -10.75 2.25 -12.72
CA LEU A 331 -10.22 1.60 -11.53
C LEU A 331 -11.21 1.70 -10.35
N ASP A 332 -12.49 1.97 -10.61
CA ASP A 332 -13.52 2.32 -9.62
C ASP A 332 -13.96 1.16 -8.71
N GLU A 333 -13.63 -0.08 -9.08
CA GLU A 333 -13.77 -1.25 -8.24
C GLU A 333 -12.82 -1.27 -7.03
N ALA A 334 -11.67 -0.56 -7.13
CA ALA A 334 -10.66 -0.51 -6.08
C ALA A 334 -11.18 0.16 -4.81
N ASP A 335 -10.60 -0.19 -3.67
CA ASP A 335 -10.96 0.40 -2.38
C ASP A 335 -10.40 1.82 -2.24
N LYS A 336 -9.22 2.08 -2.80
CA LYS A 336 -8.61 3.41 -2.84
C LYS A 336 -7.89 3.60 -4.17
N ILE A 337 -8.01 4.79 -4.75
CA ILE A 337 -7.30 5.15 -5.99
C ILE A 337 -6.44 6.39 -5.74
N VAL A 338 -5.16 6.33 -6.11
CA VAL A 338 -4.18 7.42 -5.98
C VAL A 338 -3.53 7.72 -7.31
N ASP A 339 -2.95 8.92 -7.44
CA ASP A 339 -2.28 9.32 -8.68
C ASP A 339 -0.76 9.10 -8.66
N SER A 340 -0.19 8.87 -7.47
CA SER A 340 1.23 8.55 -7.27
C SER A 340 1.42 7.84 -5.93
N LEU A 341 2.40 6.93 -5.86
CA LEU A 341 2.82 6.29 -4.61
C LEU A 341 3.67 7.22 -3.73
N GLU A 342 4.06 8.41 -4.20
CA GLU A 342 4.74 9.42 -3.37
C GLU A 342 3.87 9.86 -2.19
N ASN A 343 2.56 9.90 -2.39
CA ASN A 343 1.58 10.34 -1.40
C ASN A 343 0.97 9.17 -0.59
N VAL A 344 1.52 7.96 -0.71
CA VAL A 344 1.06 6.77 0.00
C VAL A 344 2.07 6.38 1.05
N ASP A 345 1.72 6.54 2.32
CA ASP A 345 2.52 6.03 3.43
C ASP A 345 2.04 4.65 3.90
N LEU A 346 2.83 3.99 4.76
CA LEU A 346 2.52 2.64 5.25
C LEU A 346 1.20 2.60 6.02
N ILE A 347 0.88 3.63 6.82
CA ILE A 347 -0.38 3.68 7.57
C ILE A 347 -1.56 3.71 6.61
N THR A 348 -1.42 4.47 5.51
CA THR A 348 -2.42 4.51 4.46
C THR A 348 -2.66 3.13 3.85
N LEU A 349 -1.60 2.36 3.54
CA LEU A 349 -1.74 0.99 3.04
C LEU A 349 -2.43 0.06 4.06
N LEU A 350 -2.02 0.11 5.33
CA LEU A 350 -2.46 -0.84 6.34
C LEU A 350 -3.92 -0.61 6.78
N ILE A 351 -4.33 0.65 6.90
CA ILE A 351 -5.61 1.02 7.53
C ILE A 351 -6.58 1.69 6.55
N ARG A 352 -6.09 2.49 5.60
CA ARG A 352 -6.94 3.43 4.82
C ARG A 352 -7.27 2.97 3.41
N VAL A 353 -6.89 1.75 3.03
CA VAL A 353 -7.38 1.11 1.80
C VAL A 353 -8.74 0.49 2.09
N GLN A 354 -9.78 1.33 2.02
CA GLN A 354 -11.17 0.96 2.26
C GLN A 354 -12.06 1.74 1.30
N LYS A 355 -13.05 1.07 0.70
CA LYS A 355 -14.01 1.72 -0.21
C LYS A 355 -14.80 2.77 0.57
N VAL A 356 -14.70 4.03 0.14
CA VAL A 356 -15.53 5.11 0.72
C VAL A 356 -16.99 4.74 0.46
N ALA A 357 -17.78 4.58 1.52
CA ALA A 357 -19.21 4.35 1.38
C ALA A 357 -19.79 5.51 0.58
N ARG A 358 -20.29 5.24 -0.63
CA ARG A 358 -21.06 6.22 -1.39
C ARG A 358 -22.30 6.53 -0.54
N ILE A 359 -22.30 7.69 0.12
CA ILE A 359 -23.51 8.22 0.75
C ILE A 359 -24.54 8.29 -0.36
N ARG A 360 -25.54 7.39 -0.34
CA ARG A 360 -26.73 7.55 -1.17
C ARG A 360 -27.32 8.89 -0.75
N LYS A 361 -27.24 9.90 -1.61
CA LYS A 361 -28.08 11.08 -1.49
C LYS A 361 -29.51 10.55 -1.42
N LYS A 362 -30.11 10.56 -0.23
CA LYS A 362 -31.56 10.52 -0.12
C LYS A 362 -32.01 11.81 -0.79
N GLU A 363 -32.64 11.68 -1.96
CA GLU A 363 -33.44 12.75 -2.54
C GLU A 363 -34.46 13.18 -1.48
N ILE A 364 -34.53 14.49 -1.25
CA ILE A 364 -35.42 15.15 -0.28
C ILE A 364 -36.84 15.12 -0.83
#